data_AF-A0A9D4PRD4-F1
#
_entry.id   AF-A0A9D4PRD4-F1
#
_cell.length_a   1.000
_cell.length_b   1.000
_cell.length_c   1.000
_cell.angle_alpha   90.00
_cell.angle_beta   90.00
_cell.angle_gamma   90.00
#
_symmetry.space_group_name_H-M   'P 1'
#
loop_
_entity.id
_entity.type
_entity.pdbx_description
1 polymer ?
#
loop_
_entity_poly.entity_id
_entity_poly.type
_entity_poly.pdbx_seq_one_letter_code
_entity_poly.pdbx_strand_id
1 'polypeptide(L)'
;MHKKQQRVREVYGAFKLLLFALLRVGINAIPPATFLAVFVQACIYLRLFSLPWFNAEDACIGVSGVLFKGEWQRIFYGAIEHGDSLHLYYNMVSFIWKGINIEEKVGTVQFAWIIFLLTMLTGVLIVCLYYLLAICVDPIFYHHCGIGFSGVIFALKVLDNVVYPTQSRNVLGFPVTLPSGYIVWLELFLIQIMTGNNCGFVGHLGGVLAGFLYIGVITPIFNALWQVFIEAPKSAVRYLCPCLLPVPYGTILLSAASLATNSDFLSSSEMNLKAVGRSSWSSCLIGDGQWRHLLAPVLQCSGRLHLAYTVATLLSLGYRLERKVGTVRFLVDAATLVIVTNVAYSLTTHNLLPQFDQIAGVSTAQMRHASFATPTAILLALKALYGGGRWLRKYPLLFLTVPMPSFVGAILEIGLLQFVLPDLSTVGHTVGFLAGLMMSYVLPQP
;
A
#
# COMPACT_ATOMS: atom_id res chain seq x y z
N MET A 1 10.73 -27.71 21.70
CA MET A 1 9.29 -27.78 22.07
C MET A 1 8.79 -26.52 22.78
N HIS A 2 9.49 -26.00 23.78
CA HIS A 2 9.02 -24.88 24.62
C HIS A 2 8.67 -23.58 23.85
N LYS A 3 9.53 -23.13 22.92
CA LYS A 3 9.28 -21.93 22.07
C LYS A 3 8.08 -22.10 21.14
N LYS A 4 7.82 -23.31 20.63
CA LYS A 4 6.67 -23.61 19.76
C LYS A 4 5.36 -23.58 20.56
N GLN A 5 5.35 -24.12 21.77
CA GLN A 5 4.21 -24.05 22.69
C GLN A 5 3.91 -22.62 23.17
N GLN A 6 4.95 -21.82 23.43
CA GLN A 6 4.81 -20.41 23.81
C GLN A 6 4.20 -19.58 22.67
N ARG A 7 4.72 -19.73 21.45
CA ARG A 7 4.18 -19.05 20.26
C ARG A 7 2.71 -19.42 19.99
N VAL A 8 2.35 -20.69 20.15
CA VAL A 8 0.96 -21.15 20.01
C VAL A 8 0.07 -20.48 21.06
N ARG A 9 0.50 -20.40 22.32
CA ARG A 9 -0.25 -19.71 23.38
C ARG A 9 -0.43 -18.20 23.11
N GLU A 10 0.62 -17.52 22.64
CA GLU A 10 0.55 -16.10 22.27
C GLU A 10 -0.41 -15.85 21.11
N VAL A 11 -0.41 -16.71 20.08
CA VAL A 11 -1.34 -16.65 18.94
C VAL A 11 -2.79 -16.83 19.39
N TYR A 12 -3.07 -17.86 20.20
CA TYR A 12 -4.42 -18.08 20.74
C TYR A 12 -4.88 -16.94 21.67
N GLY A 13 -3.95 -16.36 22.44
CA GLY A 13 -4.21 -15.19 23.28
C GLY A 13 -4.60 -13.96 22.47
N ALA A 14 -3.81 -13.61 21.45
CA ALA A 14 -4.08 -12.47 20.57
C ALA A 14 -5.43 -12.62 19.86
N PHE A 15 -5.72 -13.81 19.33
CA PHE A 15 -6.98 -14.08 18.65
C PHE A 15 -8.20 -13.92 19.58
N LYS A 16 -8.15 -14.48 20.79
CA LYS A 16 -9.26 -14.38 21.76
C LYS A 16 -9.49 -12.94 22.20
N LEU A 17 -8.42 -12.19 22.46
CA LEU A 17 -8.50 -10.80 22.90
C LEU A 17 -9.03 -9.88 21.79
N LEU A 18 -8.56 -10.05 20.56
CA LEU A 18 -9.04 -9.27 19.42
C LEU A 18 -10.51 -9.60 19.10
N LEU A 19 -10.88 -10.88 19.11
CA LEU A 19 -12.27 -11.31 18.93
C LEU A 19 -13.18 -10.70 20.02
N PHE A 20 -12.74 -10.71 21.27
CA PHE A 20 -13.48 -10.08 22.37
C PHE A 20 -13.67 -8.57 22.15
N ALA A 21 -12.63 -7.85 21.72
CA ALA A 21 -12.74 -6.42 21.39
C ALA A 21 -13.73 -6.16 20.24
N LEU A 22 -13.65 -6.95 19.16
CA LEU A 22 -14.54 -6.83 18.00
C LEU A 22 -15.99 -7.17 18.35
N LEU A 23 -16.22 -8.17 19.20
CA LEU A 23 -17.56 -8.53 19.66
C LEU A 23 -18.17 -7.46 20.59
N ARG A 24 -17.35 -6.79 21.40
CA ARG A 24 -17.83 -5.72 22.29
C ARG A 24 -18.21 -4.45 21.53
N VAL A 25 -17.44 -4.10 20.50
CA VAL A 25 -17.70 -2.91 19.66
C VAL A 25 -18.78 -3.19 18.62
N GLY A 26 -18.83 -4.41 18.10
CA GLY A 26 -19.69 -4.80 16.97
C GLY A 26 -19.01 -4.50 15.63
N ILE A 27 -18.88 -5.50 14.77
CA ILE A 27 -18.19 -5.38 13.46
C ILE A 27 -18.83 -4.29 12.59
N ASN A 28 -20.15 -4.14 12.66
CA ASN A 28 -20.91 -3.15 11.89
C ASN A 28 -20.65 -1.70 12.33
N ALA A 29 -20.10 -1.49 13.53
CA ALA A 29 -19.79 -0.17 14.06
C ALA A 29 -18.37 0.30 13.71
N ILE A 30 -17.54 -0.54 13.10
CA ILE A 30 -16.15 -0.20 12.75
C ILE A 30 -16.10 0.28 11.30
N PRO A 31 -15.64 1.52 11.04
CA PRO A 31 -15.51 2.03 9.68
C PRO A 31 -14.52 1.23 8.80
N PRO A 32 -14.68 1.25 7.46
CA PRO A 32 -13.98 0.34 6.57
C PRO A 32 -12.44 0.41 6.60
N ALA A 33 -11.83 1.61 6.62
CA ALA A 33 -10.37 1.73 6.60
C ALA A 33 -9.76 1.31 7.94
N THR A 34 -10.42 1.66 9.04
CA THR A 34 -10.09 1.20 10.39
C THR A 34 -10.12 -0.32 10.47
N PHE A 35 -11.22 -0.93 10.02
CA PHE A 35 -11.36 -2.39 10.01
C PHE A 35 -10.27 -3.06 9.18
N LEU A 36 -10.02 -2.56 7.96
CA LEU A 36 -9.00 -3.13 7.08
C LEU A 36 -7.60 -3.04 7.69
N ALA A 37 -7.24 -1.90 8.30
CA ALA A 37 -5.94 -1.72 8.93
C ALA A 37 -5.76 -2.64 10.16
N VAL A 38 -6.81 -2.85 10.96
CA VAL A 38 -6.80 -3.83 12.07
C VAL A 38 -6.61 -5.25 11.53
N PHE A 39 -7.39 -5.60 10.49
CA PHE A 39 -7.36 -6.92 9.89
C PHE A 39 -5.98 -7.26 9.32
N VAL A 40 -5.37 -6.33 8.57
CA VAL A 40 -4.03 -6.50 8.00
C VAL A 40 -2.99 -6.71 9.09
N GLN A 41 -2.96 -5.88 10.13
CA GLN A 41 -2.01 -6.01 11.24
C GLN A 41 -2.18 -7.33 12.00
N ALA A 42 -3.42 -7.76 12.23
CA ALA A 42 -3.69 -9.07 12.83
C ALA A 42 -3.18 -10.22 11.95
N CYS A 43 -3.40 -10.18 10.63
CA CYS A 43 -2.91 -11.19 9.70
C CYS A 43 -1.37 -11.25 9.65
N ILE A 44 -0.70 -10.09 9.70
CA ILE A 44 0.76 -9.97 9.73
C ILE A 44 1.33 -10.58 11.01
N TYR A 45 0.75 -10.25 12.16
CA TYR A 45 1.16 -10.84 13.45
C TYR A 45 0.98 -12.36 13.47
N LEU A 46 -0.14 -12.85 12.93
CA LEU A 46 -0.44 -14.28 12.81
C LEU A 46 0.39 -14.98 11.72
N ARG A 47 1.18 -14.25 10.94
CA ARG A 47 1.99 -14.76 9.81
C ARG A 47 1.15 -15.54 8.80
N LEU A 48 -0.05 -15.05 8.49
CA LEU A 48 -0.95 -15.67 7.49
C LEU A 48 -0.47 -15.45 6.05
N PHE A 49 0.46 -14.51 5.84
CA PHE A 49 1.08 -14.21 4.57
C PHE A 49 2.59 -14.42 4.65
N SER A 50 3.22 -14.74 3.52
CA SER A 50 4.68 -14.67 3.38
C SER A 50 5.13 -13.21 3.46
N LEU A 51 5.88 -12.88 4.50
CA LEU A 51 6.42 -11.53 4.71
C LEU A 51 7.86 -11.47 4.20
N PRO A 52 8.32 -10.30 3.73
CA PRO A 52 9.71 -10.11 3.31
C PRO A 52 10.71 -10.06 4.48
N TRP A 53 10.23 -10.11 5.72
CA TRP A 53 11.03 -10.21 6.94
C TRP A 53 10.63 -11.44 7.75
N PHE A 54 11.60 -12.03 8.46
CA PHE A 54 11.36 -13.20 9.30
C PHE A 54 11.18 -12.82 10.77
N ASN A 55 12.08 -11.99 11.29
CA ASN A 55 12.08 -11.55 12.68
C ASN A 55 11.70 -10.07 12.81
N ALA A 56 11.29 -9.65 14.01
CA ALA A 56 10.97 -8.26 14.30
C ALA A 56 12.15 -7.29 14.04
N GLU A 57 13.39 -7.75 14.26
CA GLU A 57 14.63 -7.00 14.01
C GLU A 57 14.83 -6.69 12.51
N ASP A 58 14.34 -7.55 11.63
CA ASP A 58 14.41 -7.36 10.18
C ASP A 58 13.35 -6.35 9.68
N ALA A 59 12.28 -6.15 10.46
CA ALA A 59 11.19 -5.23 10.14
C ALA A 59 11.39 -3.83 10.74
N CYS A 60 12.11 -3.73 11.85
CA CYS A 60 11.97 -2.59 12.74
C CYS A 60 12.53 -1.27 12.20
N ILE A 61 11.97 -0.19 12.73
CA ILE A 61 12.38 1.19 12.49
C ILE A 61 13.63 1.45 13.33
N GLY A 62 14.78 1.54 12.67
CA GLY A 62 16.06 1.83 13.30
C GLY A 62 16.97 2.61 12.36
N VAL A 63 17.93 3.35 12.93
CA VAL A 63 18.84 4.22 12.18
C VAL A 63 19.69 3.41 11.20
N SER A 64 20.29 2.32 11.67
CA SER A 64 21.14 1.47 10.83
C SER A 64 20.41 0.93 9.60
N GLY A 65 19.18 0.41 9.78
CA GLY A 65 18.39 -0.13 8.67
C GLY A 65 17.87 0.96 7.72
N VAL A 66 17.16 1.96 8.26
CA VAL A 66 16.48 2.96 7.43
C VAL A 66 17.47 3.93 6.79
N LEU A 67 18.37 4.50 7.59
CA LEU A 67 19.24 5.59 7.14
C LEU A 67 20.52 5.05 6.48
N PHE A 68 21.24 4.15 7.15
CA PHE A 68 22.56 3.71 6.66
C PHE A 68 22.47 2.64 5.56
N LYS A 69 21.48 1.74 5.61
CA LYS A 69 21.24 0.74 4.54
C LYS A 69 20.25 1.21 3.49
N GLY A 70 19.58 2.35 3.69
CA GLY A 70 18.57 2.87 2.75
C GLY A 70 17.30 2.03 2.67
N GLU A 71 17.02 1.22 3.69
CA GLU A 71 15.86 0.31 3.71
C GLU A 71 14.60 1.02 4.23
N TRP A 72 14.16 2.07 3.50
CA TRP A 72 13.01 2.92 3.87
C TRP A 72 11.71 2.16 4.11
N GLN A 73 11.54 1.01 3.46
CA GLN A 73 10.40 0.11 3.66
C GLN A 73 10.23 -0.33 5.12
N ARG A 74 11.30 -0.34 5.91
CA ARG A 74 11.26 -0.66 7.35
C ARG A 74 10.40 0.29 8.17
N ILE A 75 10.17 1.52 7.69
CA ILE A 75 9.22 2.45 8.32
C ILE A 75 7.82 1.83 8.37
N PHE A 76 7.38 1.23 7.25
CA PHE A 76 6.07 0.60 7.17
C PHE A 76 6.07 -0.78 7.83
N TYR A 77 7.11 -1.59 7.61
CA TYR A 77 7.22 -2.92 8.21
C TYR A 77 7.21 -2.83 9.73
N GLY A 78 8.03 -1.97 10.31
CA GLY A 78 8.11 -1.79 11.76
C GLY A 78 6.81 -1.27 12.35
N ALA A 79 6.09 -0.40 11.65
CA ALA A 79 4.81 0.13 12.12
C ALA A 79 3.70 -0.95 12.19
N ILE A 80 3.71 -1.95 11.31
CA ILE A 80 2.68 -3.01 11.28
C ILE A 80 3.10 -4.31 11.98
N GLU A 81 4.40 -4.45 12.32
CA GLU A 81 4.94 -5.56 13.10
C GLU A 81 4.72 -5.36 14.60
N HIS A 82 4.43 -6.44 15.34
CA HIS A 82 4.17 -6.39 16.78
C HIS A 82 4.95 -7.50 17.50
N GLY A 83 5.56 -7.14 18.63
CA GLY A 83 6.44 -8.04 19.38
C GLY A 83 5.71 -9.13 20.17
N ASP A 84 4.49 -8.85 20.62
CA ASP A 84 3.70 -9.76 21.45
C ASP A 84 2.18 -9.49 21.33
N SER A 85 1.39 -10.43 21.86
CA SER A 85 -0.06 -10.43 21.71
C SER A 85 -0.77 -9.32 22.49
N LEU A 86 -0.20 -8.89 23.63
CA LEU A 86 -0.78 -7.81 24.43
C LEU A 86 -0.50 -6.47 23.76
N HIS A 87 0.71 -6.26 23.24
CA HIS A 87 1.06 -5.08 22.47
C HIS A 87 0.15 -4.93 21.23
N LEU A 88 -0.08 -6.02 20.48
CA LEU A 88 -1.06 -6.00 19.39
C LEU A 88 -2.46 -5.65 19.89
N TYR A 89 -2.95 -6.32 20.94
CA TYR A 89 -4.31 -6.09 21.46
C TYR A 89 -4.55 -4.64 21.87
N TYR A 90 -3.66 -4.05 22.67
CA TYR A 90 -3.80 -2.66 23.12
C TYR A 90 -3.74 -1.68 21.95
N ASN A 91 -2.85 -1.90 20.98
CA ASN A 91 -2.79 -1.09 19.78
C ASN A 91 -4.09 -1.17 18.99
N MET A 92 -4.62 -2.38 18.76
CA MET A 92 -5.83 -2.54 17.96
C MET A 92 -7.05 -1.93 18.64
N VAL A 93 -7.22 -2.12 19.96
CA VAL A 93 -8.32 -1.51 20.71
C VAL A 93 -8.22 0.02 20.65
N SER A 94 -7.06 0.59 20.95
CA SER A 94 -6.85 2.04 20.94
C SER A 94 -7.08 2.63 19.55
N PHE A 95 -6.60 1.93 18.51
CA PHE A 95 -6.78 2.33 17.12
C PHE A 95 -8.24 2.27 16.68
N ILE A 96 -9.01 1.23 17.03
CA ILE A 96 -10.43 1.12 16.68
C ILE A 96 -11.22 2.33 17.20
N TRP A 97 -11.05 2.70 18.48
CA TRP A 97 -11.76 3.84 19.06
C TRP A 97 -11.42 5.16 18.35
N LYS A 98 -10.16 5.40 18.03
CA LYS A 98 -9.73 6.61 17.30
C LYS A 98 -10.20 6.58 15.85
N GLY A 99 -10.16 5.40 15.23
CA GLY A 99 -10.60 5.16 13.87
C GLY A 99 -12.08 5.46 13.70
N ILE A 100 -12.94 4.96 14.60
CA ILE A 100 -14.37 5.30 14.63
C ILE A 100 -14.55 6.83 14.67
N ASN A 101 -13.95 7.51 15.65
CA ASN A 101 -14.14 8.94 15.85
C ASN A 101 -13.66 9.79 14.66
N ILE A 102 -12.51 9.46 14.07
CA ILE A 102 -11.88 10.27 13.04
C ILE A 102 -12.43 9.90 11.66
N GLU A 103 -12.50 8.61 11.32
CA GLU A 103 -12.92 8.13 10.00
C GLU A 103 -14.35 8.53 9.67
N GLU A 104 -15.26 8.51 10.64
CA GLU A 104 -16.63 8.98 10.44
C GLU A 104 -16.69 10.48 10.11
N LYS A 105 -15.76 11.27 10.65
CA LYS A 105 -15.73 12.72 10.44
C LYS A 105 -15.07 13.14 9.14
N VAL A 106 -13.96 12.49 8.77
CA VAL A 106 -13.18 12.86 7.56
C VAL A 106 -13.50 11.99 6.34
N GLY A 107 -14.17 10.85 6.53
CA GLY A 107 -14.45 9.86 5.51
C GLY A 107 -13.29 8.86 5.30
N THR A 108 -13.66 7.62 4.94
CA THR A 108 -12.77 6.46 4.79
C THR A 108 -11.51 6.71 3.95
N VAL A 109 -11.65 7.37 2.80
CA VAL A 109 -10.51 7.57 1.88
C VAL A 109 -9.52 8.59 2.45
N GLN A 110 -10.02 9.69 3.01
CA GLN A 110 -9.17 10.69 3.64
C GLN A 110 -8.49 10.10 4.88
N PHE A 111 -9.21 9.29 5.67
CA PHE A 111 -8.64 8.63 6.83
C PHE A 111 -7.52 7.64 6.48
N ALA A 112 -7.69 6.83 5.43
CA ALA A 112 -6.63 5.95 4.94
C ALA A 112 -5.38 6.75 4.54
N TRP A 113 -5.57 7.94 3.95
CA TRP A 113 -4.47 8.84 3.59
C TRP A 113 -3.77 9.43 4.81
N ILE A 114 -4.54 9.82 5.83
CA ILE A 114 -4.02 10.29 7.11
C ILE A 114 -3.16 9.19 7.75
N ILE A 115 -3.64 7.94 7.80
CA ILE A 115 -2.86 6.82 8.35
C ILE A 115 -1.54 6.66 7.60
N PHE A 116 -1.56 6.68 6.27
CA PHE A 116 -0.35 6.54 5.46
C PHE A 116 0.66 7.66 5.76
N LEU A 117 0.21 8.92 5.75
CA LEU A 117 1.07 10.07 6.01
C LEU A 117 1.61 10.08 7.44
N LEU A 118 0.78 9.77 8.44
CA LEU A 118 1.20 9.68 9.83
C LEU A 118 2.20 8.54 10.03
N THR A 119 2.00 7.39 9.38
CA THR A 119 2.97 6.27 9.44
C THR A 119 4.33 6.68 8.92
N MET A 120 4.37 7.31 7.73
CA MET A 120 5.61 7.81 7.15
C MET A 120 6.28 8.84 8.06
N LEU A 121 5.51 9.83 8.52
CA LEU A 121 6.03 10.95 9.30
C LEU A 121 6.53 10.50 10.67
N THR A 122 5.78 9.63 11.35
CA THR A 122 6.20 9.01 12.60
C THR A 122 7.49 8.22 12.41
N GLY A 123 7.61 7.41 11.35
CA GLY A 123 8.82 6.64 11.08
C GLY A 123 10.05 7.53 10.86
N VAL A 124 9.92 8.58 10.06
CA VAL A 124 11.01 9.56 9.84
C VAL A 124 11.42 10.22 11.16
N LEU A 125 10.45 10.68 11.96
CA LEU A 125 10.74 11.34 13.24
C LEU A 125 11.38 10.38 14.24
N ILE A 126 10.99 9.10 14.28
CA ILE A 126 11.64 8.09 15.11
C ILE A 126 13.10 7.91 14.71
N VAL A 127 13.39 7.79 13.40
CA VAL A 127 14.77 7.66 12.91
C VAL A 127 15.59 8.91 13.25
N CYS A 128 15.03 10.11 13.06
CA CYS A 128 15.70 11.35 13.45
C CYS A 128 15.98 11.42 14.96
N LEU A 129 15.02 11.03 15.80
CA LEU A 129 15.20 11.03 17.26
C LEU A 129 16.26 10.02 17.69
N TYR A 130 16.24 8.79 17.16
CA TYR A 130 17.29 7.82 17.45
C TYR A 130 18.67 8.28 16.98
N TYR A 131 18.76 8.90 15.80
CA TYR A 131 20.02 9.48 15.31
C TYR A 131 20.53 10.58 16.23
N LEU A 132 19.66 11.52 16.65
CA LEU A 132 20.00 12.59 17.57
C LEU A 132 20.44 12.06 18.94
N LEU A 133 19.75 11.08 19.49
CA LEU A 133 20.14 10.43 20.74
C LEU A 133 21.47 9.69 20.60
N ALA A 134 21.74 9.10 19.44
CA ALA A 134 22.99 8.40 19.18
C ALA A 134 24.21 9.32 19.17
N ILE A 135 24.06 10.55 18.66
CA ILE A 135 25.14 11.54 18.64
C ILE A 135 25.26 12.34 19.94
N CYS A 136 24.15 12.60 20.65
CA CYS A 136 24.13 13.48 21.82
C CYS A 136 24.20 12.75 23.16
N VAL A 137 23.79 11.48 23.22
CA VAL A 137 23.63 10.73 24.48
C VAL A 137 24.49 9.47 24.48
N ASP A 138 24.19 8.50 23.61
CA ASP A 138 24.88 7.21 23.59
C ASP A 138 24.78 6.55 22.20
N PRO A 139 25.90 6.15 21.57
CA PRO A 139 25.89 5.45 20.28
C PRO A 139 25.01 4.19 20.22
N ILE A 140 24.63 3.59 21.35
CA ILE A 140 23.71 2.44 21.39
C ILE A 140 22.38 2.72 20.66
N PHE A 141 21.94 3.99 20.62
CA PHE A 141 20.73 4.42 19.89
C PHE A 141 20.80 4.18 18.37
N TYR A 142 21.98 3.97 17.77
CA TYR A 142 22.10 3.54 16.37
C TYR A 142 21.51 2.14 16.12
N HIS A 143 21.51 1.29 17.16
CA HIS A 143 21.06 -0.10 17.10
C HIS A 143 19.68 -0.31 17.73
N HIS A 144 19.05 0.76 18.23
CA HIS A 144 17.68 0.68 18.72
C HIS A 144 16.69 0.38 17.59
N CYS A 145 15.63 -0.35 17.96
CA CYS A 145 14.75 -1.04 17.04
C CYS A 145 13.30 -0.83 17.48
N GLY A 146 12.59 0.06 16.78
CA GLY A 146 11.19 0.38 17.05
C GLY A 146 10.23 -0.48 16.22
N ILE A 147 9.28 -1.16 16.88
CA ILE A 147 8.17 -1.86 16.24
C ILE A 147 6.84 -1.48 16.88
N GLY A 148 5.76 -1.63 16.14
CA GLY A 148 4.39 -1.41 16.60
C GLY A 148 3.75 -0.15 16.04
N PHE A 149 2.43 -0.20 15.96
CA PHE A 149 1.61 0.88 15.42
C PHE A 149 1.36 2.01 16.44
N SER A 150 1.88 1.88 17.66
CA SER A 150 1.62 2.79 18.78
C SER A 150 2.04 4.23 18.47
N GLY A 151 3.15 4.46 17.76
CA GLY A 151 3.55 5.80 17.33
C GLY A 151 2.48 6.48 16.47
N VAL A 152 1.88 5.76 15.52
CA VAL A 152 0.78 6.25 14.68
C VAL A 152 -0.47 6.52 15.52
N ILE A 153 -0.76 5.67 16.50
CA ILE A 153 -1.87 5.85 17.44
C ILE A 153 -1.69 7.12 18.28
N PHE A 154 -0.47 7.41 18.74
CA PHE A 154 -0.16 8.66 19.44
C PHE A 154 -0.32 9.88 18.52
N ALA A 155 0.06 9.77 17.24
CA ALA A 155 -0.18 10.83 16.26
C ALA A 155 -1.69 11.07 16.04
N LEU A 156 -2.47 10.00 15.87
CA LEU A 156 -3.92 10.05 15.76
C LEU A 156 -4.58 10.61 17.02
N LYS A 157 -3.98 10.40 18.20
CA LYS A 157 -4.48 10.98 19.44
C LYS A 157 -4.36 12.51 19.45
N VAL A 158 -3.24 13.05 18.97
CA VAL A 158 -3.09 14.51 18.80
C VAL A 158 -4.15 15.04 17.83
N LEU A 159 -4.41 14.32 16.74
CA LEU A 159 -5.45 14.68 15.77
C LEU A 159 -6.86 14.63 16.38
N ASP A 160 -7.20 13.55 17.08
CA ASP A 160 -8.47 13.36 17.78
C ASP A 160 -8.77 14.50 18.77
N ASN A 161 -7.74 14.99 19.47
CA ASN A 161 -7.86 16.11 20.40
C ASN A 161 -8.23 17.45 19.73
N VAL A 162 -7.73 17.69 18.52
CA VAL A 162 -8.07 18.89 17.73
C VAL A 162 -9.44 18.73 17.10
N VAL A 163 -9.77 17.52 16.66
CA VAL A 163 -11.04 17.16 16.02
C VAL A 163 -12.20 17.21 17.04
N TYR A 164 -11.98 16.82 18.29
CA TYR A 164 -12.97 16.88 19.37
C TYR A 164 -12.37 17.50 20.65
N PRO A 165 -12.31 18.85 20.73
CA PRO A 165 -11.65 19.56 21.82
C PRO A 165 -12.43 19.55 23.15
N THR A 166 -13.74 19.31 23.11
CA THR A 166 -14.65 19.40 24.28
C THR A 166 -15.05 18.04 24.86
N GLN A 167 -14.58 16.93 24.28
CA GLN A 167 -14.94 15.59 24.73
C GLN A 167 -14.12 15.19 25.96
N SER A 168 -14.80 14.80 27.05
CA SER A 168 -14.15 14.15 28.20
C SER A 168 -13.51 12.84 27.75
N ARG A 169 -12.25 12.59 28.13
CA ARG A 169 -11.47 11.45 27.64
C ARG A 169 -11.20 10.47 28.76
N ASN A 170 -11.19 9.19 28.40
CA ASN A 170 -10.77 8.14 29.32
C ASN A 170 -9.27 7.87 29.18
N VAL A 171 -8.53 7.93 30.29
CA VAL A 171 -7.14 7.43 30.35
C VAL A 171 -7.17 6.13 31.14
N LEU A 172 -6.72 5.02 30.55
CA LEU A 172 -6.80 3.68 31.14
C LEU A 172 -8.22 3.27 31.60
N GLY A 173 -9.26 3.79 30.95
CA GLY A 173 -10.66 3.49 31.29
C GLY A 173 -11.29 4.43 32.33
N PHE A 174 -10.55 5.38 32.88
CA PHE A 174 -11.06 6.36 33.84
C PHE A 174 -11.34 7.71 33.17
N PRO A 175 -12.50 8.34 33.41
CA PRO A 175 -12.79 9.67 32.88
C PRO A 175 -11.83 10.69 33.51
N VAL A 176 -11.06 11.36 32.66
CA VAL A 176 -10.12 12.40 33.05
C VAL A 176 -10.53 13.71 32.38
N THR A 177 -10.84 14.71 33.19
CA THR A 177 -11.15 16.07 32.74
C THR A 177 -9.87 16.89 32.72
N LEU A 178 -9.07 16.72 31.68
CA LEU A 178 -7.90 17.55 31.40
C LEU A 178 -8.14 18.32 30.09
N PRO A 179 -7.57 19.53 29.92
CA PRO A 179 -7.56 20.19 28.62
C PRO A 179 -6.94 19.24 27.58
N SER A 180 -7.57 19.11 26.42
CA SER A 180 -7.28 18.04 25.44
C SER A 180 -5.78 17.89 25.12
N GLY A 181 -5.05 18.99 25.05
CA GLY A 181 -3.60 19.01 24.79
C GLY A 181 -2.72 18.28 25.83
N TYR A 182 -3.10 18.22 27.10
CA TYR A 182 -2.28 17.59 28.15
C TYR A 182 -2.47 16.08 28.26
N ILE A 183 -3.59 15.54 27.75
CA ILE A 183 -3.90 14.11 27.85
C ILE A 183 -2.90 13.25 27.08
N VAL A 184 -2.34 13.76 25.99
CA VAL A 184 -1.30 13.06 25.20
C VAL A 184 -0.03 12.88 26.02
N TRP A 185 0.40 13.93 26.73
CA TRP A 185 1.59 13.91 27.57
C TRP A 185 1.42 13.04 28.81
N LEU A 186 0.24 13.08 29.44
CA LEU A 186 -0.07 12.21 30.58
C LEU A 186 0.03 10.74 30.19
N GLU A 187 -0.58 10.33 29.07
CA GLU A 187 -0.53 8.93 28.62
C GLU A 187 0.87 8.51 28.17
N LEU A 188 1.64 9.41 27.56
CA LEU A 188 3.04 9.17 27.23
C LEU A 188 3.86 8.87 28.50
N PHE A 189 3.65 9.62 29.58
CA PHE A 189 4.34 9.40 30.84
C PHE A 189 3.88 8.11 31.54
N LEU A 190 2.56 7.86 31.57
CA LEU A 190 2.01 6.64 32.16
C LEU A 190 2.49 5.38 31.44
N ILE A 191 2.46 5.37 30.11
CA ILE A 191 2.90 4.20 29.35
C ILE A 191 4.41 3.97 29.52
N GLN A 192 5.20 5.03 29.70
CA GLN A 192 6.62 4.92 30.00
C GLN A 192 6.87 4.25 31.36
N ILE A 193 6.13 4.66 32.40
CA ILE A 193 6.23 4.02 33.72
C ILE A 193 5.83 2.55 33.65
N MET A 194 4.77 2.23 32.90
CA MET A 194 4.25 0.86 32.81
C MET A 194 5.14 -0.08 32.00
N THR A 195 5.80 0.41 30.94
CA THR A 195 6.58 -0.43 30.02
C THR A 195 8.08 -0.42 30.32
N GLY A 196 8.58 0.59 31.02
CA GLY A 196 9.97 0.67 31.50
C GLY A 196 11.05 0.65 30.41
N ASN A 197 10.68 0.75 29.13
CA ASN A 197 11.61 0.62 28.01
C ASN A 197 11.88 1.96 27.32
N ASN A 198 13.14 2.28 27.05
CA ASN A 198 13.51 3.53 26.36
C ASN A 198 13.08 3.51 24.88
N CYS A 199 12.99 2.32 24.29
CA CYS A 199 12.63 2.15 22.89
C CYS A 199 11.18 2.56 22.62
N GLY A 200 10.25 2.25 23.55
CA GLY A 200 8.85 2.64 23.45
C GLY A 200 8.66 4.14 23.62
N PHE A 201 9.39 4.80 24.53
CA PHE A 201 9.32 6.25 24.73
C PHE A 201 9.55 7.03 23.43
N VAL A 202 10.67 6.76 22.76
CA VAL A 202 11.09 7.48 21.56
C VAL A 202 10.08 7.24 20.42
N GLY A 203 9.59 6.00 20.30
CA GLY A 203 8.52 5.65 19.36
C GLY A 203 7.24 6.48 19.57
N HIS A 204 6.77 6.55 20.81
CA HIS A 204 5.57 7.30 21.17
C HIS A 204 5.77 8.82 21.02
N LEU A 205 6.92 9.35 21.44
CA LEU A 205 7.29 10.76 21.26
C LEU A 205 7.34 11.15 19.79
N GLY A 206 7.96 10.33 18.94
CA GLY A 206 7.96 10.52 17.48
C GLY A 206 6.54 10.57 16.91
N GLY A 207 5.63 9.75 17.44
CA GLY A 207 4.20 9.79 17.15
C GLY A 207 3.53 11.12 17.53
N VAL A 208 3.74 11.59 18.76
CA VAL A 208 3.18 12.87 19.23
C VAL A 208 3.67 14.04 18.37
N LEU A 209 4.97 14.11 18.09
CA LEU A 209 5.55 15.13 17.22
C LEU A 209 5.01 15.05 15.80
N ALA A 210 4.82 13.84 15.25
CA ALA A 210 4.20 13.62 13.95
C ALA A 210 2.78 14.19 13.90
N GLY A 211 1.99 13.95 14.96
CA GLY A 211 0.63 14.50 15.08
C GLY A 211 0.61 16.03 15.07
N PHE A 212 1.50 16.67 15.81
CA PHE A 212 1.61 18.14 15.80
C PHE A 212 2.04 18.70 14.45
N LEU A 213 3.05 18.09 13.81
CA LEU A 213 3.50 18.52 12.49
C LEU A 213 2.41 18.31 11.44
N TYR A 214 1.66 17.19 11.53
CA TYR A 214 0.55 16.92 10.64
C TYR A 214 -0.53 18.01 10.74
N ILE A 215 -0.91 18.41 11.95
CA ILE A 215 -1.95 19.43 12.16
C ILE A 215 -1.45 20.83 11.80
N GLY A 216 -0.24 21.19 12.25
CA GLY A 216 0.28 22.55 12.13
C GLY A 216 0.80 22.89 10.73
N VAL A 217 1.39 21.92 10.02
CA VAL A 217 2.07 22.18 8.73
C VAL A 217 1.40 21.44 7.59
N ILE A 218 1.16 20.13 7.73
CA ILE A 218 0.68 19.30 6.62
C ILE A 218 -0.80 19.56 6.32
N THR A 219 -1.64 19.74 7.33
CA THR A 219 -3.09 19.90 7.14
C THR A 219 -3.45 21.18 6.37
N PRO A 220 -2.86 22.37 6.67
CA PRO A 220 -3.09 23.56 5.85
C PRO A 220 -2.69 23.38 4.39
N ILE A 221 -1.52 22.77 4.14
CA ILE A 221 -1.03 22.49 2.78
C ILE A 221 -1.96 21.51 2.08
N PHE A 222 -2.31 20.41 2.76
CA PHE A 222 -3.20 19.39 2.24
C PHE A 222 -4.58 19.96 1.93
N ASN A 223 -5.16 20.77 2.82
CA ASN A 223 -6.46 21.40 2.60
C ASN A 223 -6.41 22.40 1.45
N ALA A 224 -5.34 23.18 1.31
CA ALA A 224 -5.16 24.07 0.16
C ALA A 224 -5.11 23.29 -1.16
N LEU A 225 -4.34 22.18 -1.21
CA LEU A 225 -4.29 21.31 -2.38
C LEU A 225 -5.64 20.59 -2.61
N TRP A 226 -6.29 20.12 -1.56
CA TRP A 226 -7.57 19.41 -1.61
C TRP A 226 -8.70 20.31 -2.13
N GLN A 227 -8.77 21.55 -1.66
CA GLN A 227 -9.75 22.53 -2.13
C GLN A 227 -9.55 22.89 -3.61
N VAL A 228 -8.30 23.05 -4.04
CA VAL A 228 -7.97 23.37 -5.44
C VAL A 228 -8.26 22.19 -6.37
N PHE A 229 -8.09 20.95 -5.91
CA PHE A 229 -8.14 19.78 -6.78
C PHE A 229 -9.42 18.92 -6.66
N ILE A 230 -10.15 18.97 -5.53
CA ILE A 230 -11.15 17.93 -5.18
C ILE A 230 -12.57 18.47 -4.96
N GLU A 231 -12.78 19.67 -4.40
CA GLU A 231 -14.15 20.18 -4.14
C GLU A 231 -14.89 20.79 -5.36
N ALA A 232 -14.22 20.93 -6.51
CA ALA A 232 -14.77 21.61 -7.68
C ALA A 232 -15.90 20.88 -8.47
N PRO A 233 -16.41 19.69 -8.11
CA PRO A 233 -17.72 19.29 -8.64
C PRO A 233 -18.55 18.41 -7.68
N LYS A 234 -19.26 19.00 -6.71
CA LYS A 234 -20.29 18.32 -5.90
C LYS A 234 -21.69 18.28 -6.56
N SER A 235 -21.90 18.95 -7.71
CA SER A 235 -23.23 19.11 -8.33
C SER A 235 -23.68 17.97 -9.27
N ALA A 236 -22.85 16.97 -9.59
CA ALA A 236 -23.11 16.05 -10.72
C ALA A 236 -23.58 14.62 -10.35
N VAL A 237 -23.71 14.25 -9.06
CA VAL A 237 -23.85 12.84 -8.66
C VAL A 237 -25.29 12.40 -8.33
N ARG A 238 -26.31 13.25 -8.57
CA ARG A 238 -27.69 12.98 -8.14
C ARG A 238 -28.53 12.10 -9.08
N TYR A 239 -27.97 11.52 -10.13
CA TYR A 239 -28.70 10.60 -11.00
C TYR A 239 -27.91 9.30 -11.17
N LEU A 240 -28.38 8.22 -10.55
CA LEU A 240 -28.42 6.86 -11.12
C LEU A 240 -28.97 5.87 -10.08
N CYS A 241 -30.23 5.52 -10.26
CA CYS A 241 -30.94 4.45 -9.59
C CYS A 241 -30.38 3.08 -10.06
N PRO A 242 -30.17 2.08 -9.19
CA PRO A 242 -29.50 0.82 -9.54
C PRO A 242 -30.49 -0.32 -9.75
N CYS A 243 -31.11 -0.45 -10.93
CA CYS A 243 -31.81 -1.67 -11.34
C CYS A 243 -31.83 -1.70 -12.88
N LEU A 244 -31.23 -2.73 -13.49
CA LEU A 244 -30.98 -2.95 -14.93
C LEU A 244 -29.65 -2.36 -15.46
N LEU A 245 -28.52 -3.06 -15.24
CA LEU A 245 -27.22 -2.71 -15.83
C LEU A 245 -26.66 -3.86 -16.69
N PRO A 246 -26.01 -3.57 -17.84
CA PRO A 246 -25.43 -4.58 -18.73
C PRO A 246 -24.20 -5.27 -18.12
N VAL A 247 -24.05 -6.57 -18.39
CA VAL A 247 -22.98 -7.43 -17.89
C VAL A 247 -21.64 -7.06 -18.56
N PRO A 248 -20.53 -6.92 -17.80
CA PRO A 248 -19.19 -6.55 -18.32
C PRO A 248 -18.48 -7.75 -18.99
N TYR A 249 -18.96 -8.18 -20.15
CA TYR A 249 -18.49 -9.39 -20.81
C TYR A 249 -16.98 -9.40 -21.11
N GLY A 250 -16.39 -8.26 -21.51
CA GLY A 250 -14.96 -8.17 -21.84
C GLY A 250 -14.07 -8.31 -20.61
N THR A 251 -14.47 -7.69 -19.50
CA THR A 251 -13.79 -7.82 -18.21
C THR A 251 -13.83 -9.25 -17.70
N ILE A 252 -15.01 -9.88 -17.74
CA ILE A 252 -15.17 -11.28 -17.33
C ILE A 252 -14.30 -12.19 -18.21
N LEU A 253 -14.27 -11.95 -19.52
CA LEU A 253 -13.45 -12.72 -20.45
C LEU A 253 -11.96 -12.62 -20.14
N LEU A 254 -11.41 -11.41 -19.93
CA LEU A 254 -9.99 -11.22 -19.62
C LEU A 254 -9.62 -11.80 -18.24
N SER A 255 -10.51 -11.65 -17.24
CA SER A 255 -10.33 -12.26 -15.92
C SER A 255 -10.34 -13.79 -16.02
N ALA A 256 -11.31 -14.38 -16.72
CA ALA A 256 -11.41 -15.83 -16.91
C ALA A 256 -10.21 -16.38 -17.69
N ALA A 257 -9.76 -15.68 -18.74
CA ALA A 257 -8.56 -16.04 -19.49
C ALA A 257 -7.31 -16.02 -18.59
N SER A 258 -7.16 -15.00 -17.75
CA SER A 258 -6.05 -14.91 -16.78
C SER A 258 -6.09 -16.03 -15.73
N LEU A 259 -7.27 -16.43 -15.26
CA LEU A 259 -7.38 -17.60 -14.37
C LEU A 259 -7.03 -18.89 -15.10
N ALA A 260 -7.53 -19.08 -16.32
CA ALA A 260 -7.32 -20.30 -17.10
C ALA A 260 -5.84 -20.51 -17.48
N THR A 261 -5.13 -19.46 -17.87
CA THR A 261 -3.69 -19.54 -18.20
C THR A 261 -2.79 -19.78 -16.99
N ASN A 262 -3.30 -19.56 -15.78
CA ASN A 262 -2.57 -19.71 -14.52
C ASN A 262 -3.21 -20.73 -13.57
N SER A 263 -4.01 -21.67 -14.10
CA SER A 263 -4.73 -22.68 -13.31
C SER A 263 -3.80 -23.52 -12.44
N ASP A 264 -2.55 -23.71 -12.87
CA ASP A 264 -1.54 -24.48 -12.13
C ASP A 264 -1.26 -23.90 -10.74
N PHE A 265 -1.33 -22.58 -10.56
CA PHE A 265 -1.17 -21.94 -9.25
C PHE A 265 -2.32 -22.25 -8.29
N LEU A 266 -3.50 -22.61 -8.82
CA LEU A 266 -4.65 -22.99 -8.01
C LEU A 266 -4.56 -24.44 -7.55
N SER A 267 -3.85 -25.30 -8.29
CA SER A 267 -3.73 -26.73 -8.00
C SER A 267 -2.48 -27.14 -7.20
N SER A 268 -1.36 -26.40 -7.27
CA SER A 268 -0.12 -26.79 -6.58
C SER A 268 -0.01 -26.20 -5.17
N SER A 269 0.26 -26.98 -4.12
CA SER A 269 0.54 -26.43 -2.77
C SER A 269 1.90 -25.73 -2.67
N GLU A 270 2.77 -25.92 -3.66
CA GLU A 270 4.12 -25.35 -3.72
C GLU A 270 4.19 -24.11 -4.61
N MET A 271 4.97 -23.13 -4.14
CA MET A 271 5.23 -21.84 -4.78
C MET A 271 6.27 -22.02 -5.90
N ASN A 272 5.91 -22.71 -6.98
CA ASN A 272 6.79 -22.83 -8.13
C ASN A 272 6.77 -21.53 -8.94
N LEU A 273 7.81 -20.71 -8.77
CA LEU A 273 8.20 -19.66 -9.72
C LEU A 273 8.37 -20.35 -11.08
N LYS A 274 7.41 -20.17 -12.01
CA LYS A 274 7.63 -20.62 -13.38
C LYS A 274 8.86 -19.87 -13.91
N ALA A 275 9.88 -20.62 -14.30
CA ALA A 275 10.95 -20.10 -15.15
C ALA A 275 10.28 -19.58 -16.41
N VAL A 276 10.23 -18.25 -16.54
CA VAL A 276 9.74 -17.56 -17.73
C VAL A 276 10.60 -18.05 -18.90
N GLY A 277 9.99 -18.83 -19.80
CA GLY A 277 10.72 -19.53 -20.86
C GLY A 277 11.52 -18.58 -21.75
N ARG A 278 12.53 -19.10 -22.46
CA ARG A 278 13.38 -18.32 -23.36
C ARG A 278 12.58 -17.52 -24.40
N SER A 279 11.41 -18.02 -24.81
CA SER A 279 10.47 -17.37 -25.74
C SER A 279 9.79 -16.10 -25.20
N SER A 280 9.94 -15.81 -23.90
CA SER A 280 9.36 -14.65 -23.23
C SER A 280 10.37 -13.52 -22.95
N TRP A 281 11.56 -13.60 -23.54
CA TRP A 281 12.62 -12.59 -23.40
C TRP A 281 12.57 -11.55 -24.52
N SER A 282 12.86 -10.30 -24.18
CA SER A 282 12.87 -9.19 -25.16
C SER A 282 13.89 -9.39 -26.30
N SER A 283 15.01 -10.06 -26.01
CA SER A 283 16.02 -10.45 -27.01
C SER A 283 15.49 -11.39 -28.10
N CYS A 284 14.53 -12.27 -27.81
CA CYS A 284 13.93 -13.14 -28.83
C CYS A 284 12.95 -12.40 -29.76
N LEU A 285 12.38 -11.27 -29.32
CA LEU A 285 11.53 -10.45 -30.17
C LEU A 285 12.37 -9.66 -31.19
N ILE A 286 13.42 -8.98 -30.70
CA ILE A 286 14.22 -8.04 -31.50
C ILE A 286 15.36 -8.75 -32.23
N GLY A 287 16.07 -9.66 -31.57
CA GLY A 287 17.21 -10.38 -32.14
C GLY A 287 16.80 -11.53 -33.07
N ASP A 288 15.81 -12.33 -32.66
CA ASP A 288 15.40 -13.54 -33.41
C ASP A 288 14.16 -13.32 -34.29
N GLY A 289 13.59 -12.11 -34.32
CA GLY A 289 12.44 -11.76 -35.15
C GLY A 289 11.14 -12.50 -34.81
N GLN A 290 11.01 -13.07 -33.60
CA GLN A 290 9.87 -13.91 -33.24
C GLN A 290 8.68 -13.11 -32.70
N TRP A 291 8.07 -12.28 -33.55
CA TRP A 291 6.90 -11.44 -33.24
C TRP A 291 5.67 -12.19 -32.73
N ARG A 292 5.58 -13.50 -33.01
CA ARG A 292 4.52 -14.39 -32.50
C ARG A 292 4.44 -14.44 -30.97
N HIS A 293 5.51 -14.08 -30.26
CA HIS A 293 5.54 -14.09 -28.79
C HIS A 293 5.13 -12.76 -28.16
N LEU A 294 4.73 -11.76 -28.95
CA LEU A 294 4.32 -10.44 -28.45
C LEU A 294 3.09 -10.49 -27.53
N LEU A 295 2.21 -11.48 -27.69
CA LEU A 295 0.97 -11.63 -26.90
C LEU A 295 1.08 -12.66 -25.76
N ALA A 296 2.09 -13.53 -25.80
CA ALA A 296 2.28 -14.60 -24.80
C ALA A 296 2.40 -14.15 -23.32
N PRO A 297 2.99 -12.98 -22.98
CA PRO A 297 3.23 -12.58 -21.58
C PRO A 297 2.01 -11.99 -20.87
N VAL A 298 1.00 -11.57 -21.64
CA VAL A 298 -0.10 -10.68 -21.23
C VAL A 298 -1.01 -11.27 -20.17
N LEU A 299 -1.08 -12.60 -20.13
CA LEU A 299 -1.92 -13.35 -19.20
C LEU A 299 -1.09 -14.22 -18.26
N GLN A 300 0.24 -14.10 -18.25
CA GLN A 300 1.10 -14.90 -17.39
C GLN A 300 1.42 -14.13 -16.12
N CYS A 301 1.01 -14.66 -14.98
CA CYS A 301 1.35 -14.12 -13.68
C CYS A 301 2.56 -14.86 -13.10
N SER A 302 3.37 -14.16 -12.31
CA SER A 302 4.55 -14.72 -11.62
C SER A 302 4.19 -15.56 -10.38
N GLY A 303 2.96 -15.43 -9.88
CA GLY A 303 2.48 -16.19 -8.71
C GLY A 303 1.06 -15.82 -8.30
N ARG A 304 0.60 -16.39 -7.18
CA ARG A 304 -0.78 -16.27 -6.67
C ARG A 304 -1.20 -14.84 -6.33
N LEU A 305 -0.34 -14.08 -5.66
CA LEU A 305 -0.62 -12.68 -5.29
C LEU A 305 -0.72 -11.78 -6.52
N HIS A 306 0.15 -12.01 -7.51
CA HIS A 306 0.11 -11.29 -8.79
C HIS A 306 -1.18 -11.63 -9.57
N LEU A 307 -1.59 -12.91 -9.59
CA LEU A 307 -2.87 -13.33 -10.19
C LEU A 307 -4.07 -12.68 -9.48
N ALA A 308 -4.10 -12.73 -8.15
CA ALA A 308 -5.17 -12.14 -7.35
C ALA A 308 -5.30 -10.63 -7.59
N TYR A 309 -4.18 -9.90 -7.59
CA TYR A 309 -4.16 -8.48 -7.94
C TYR A 309 -4.70 -8.25 -9.35
N THR A 310 -4.17 -8.96 -10.35
CA THR A 310 -4.56 -8.79 -11.76
C THR A 310 -6.05 -8.99 -11.96
N VAL A 311 -6.61 -10.06 -11.39
CA VAL A 311 -8.04 -10.38 -11.49
C VAL A 311 -8.89 -9.33 -10.78
N ALA A 312 -8.55 -8.95 -9.54
CA ALA A 312 -9.30 -7.96 -8.79
C ALA A 312 -9.23 -6.55 -9.44
N THR A 313 -8.10 -6.19 -10.04
CA THR A 313 -7.96 -4.94 -10.79
C THR A 313 -8.76 -5.00 -12.09
N LEU A 314 -8.73 -6.11 -12.84
CA LEU A 314 -9.59 -6.28 -14.02
C LEU A 314 -11.07 -6.17 -13.64
N LEU A 315 -11.53 -6.91 -12.62
CA LEU A 315 -12.93 -6.86 -12.18
C LEU A 315 -13.37 -5.49 -11.70
N SER A 316 -12.49 -4.72 -11.03
CA SER A 316 -12.84 -3.40 -10.53
C SER A 316 -12.66 -2.28 -11.56
N LEU A 317 -11.49 -2.19 -12.19
CA LEU A 317 -11.16 -1.16 -13.18
C LEU A 317 -11.80 -1.48 -14.52
N GLY A 318 -11.65 -2.71 -15.02
CA GLY A 318 -12.24 -3.17 -16.27
C GLY A 318 -13.75 -2.97 -16.28
N TYR A 319 -14.46 -3.35 -15.22
CA TYR A 319 -15.90 -3.08 -15.08
C TYR A 319 -16.26 -1.61 -15.31
N ARG A 320 -15.50 -0.69 -14.69
CA ARG A 320 -15.75 0.75 -14.80
C ARG A 320 -15.43 1.28 -16.20
N LEU A 321 -14.32 0.83 -16.78
CA LEU A 321 -13.87 1.28 -18.10
C LEU A 321 -14.77 0.73 -19.20
N GLU A 322 -15.06 -0.57 -19.19
CA GLU A 322 -15.94 -1.24 -20.14
C GLU A 322 -17.33 -0.59 -20.16
N ARG A 323 -17.87 -0.20 -19.00
CA ARG A 323 -19.12 0.56 -18.92
C ARG A 323 -19.04 1.94 -19.54
N LYS A 324 -17.86 2.57 -19.56
CA LYS A 324 -17.65 3.91 -20.10
C LYS A 324 -17.46 3.88 -21.62
N VAL A 325 -16.77 2.88 -22.15
CA VAL A 325 -16.36 2.84 -23.57
C VAL A 325 -17.04 1.75 -24.41
N GLY A 326 -17.73 0.80 -23.78
CA GLY A 326 -18.29 -0.38 -24.42
C GLY A 326 -17.29 -1.54 -24.53
N THR A 327 -17.81 -2.77 -24.51
CA THR A 327 -17.02 -4.02 -24.52
C THR A 327 -16.04 -4.13 -25.67
N VAL A 328 -16.50 -3.87 -26.91
CA VAL A 328 -15.66 -4.00 -28.10
C VAL A 328 -14.47 -3.06 -28.03
N ARG A 329 -14.72 -1.80 -27.68
CA ARG A 329 -13.68 -0.78 -27.58
C ARG A 329 -12.70 -1.08 -26.45
N PHE A 330 -13.20 -1.50 -25.29
CA PHE A 330 -12.36 -1.91 -24.17
C PHE A 330 -11.39 -3.05 -24.55
N LEU A 331 -11.87 -4.08 -25.27
CA LEU A 331 -11.03 -5.19 -25.72
C LEU A 331 -10.01 -4.76 -26.78
N VAL A 332 -10.39 -3.89 -27.72
CA VAL A 332 -9.47 -3.33 -28.73
C VAL A 332 -8.38 -2.48 -28.06
N ASP A 333 -8.76 -1.61 -27.11
CA ASP A 333 -7.81 -0.75 -26.40
C ASP A 333 -6.86 -1.60 -25.54
N ALA A 334 -7.35 -2.64 -24.86
CA ALA A 334 -6.51 -3.58 -24.11
C ALA A 334 -5.51 -4.33 -25.02
N ALA A 335 -5.98 -4.88 -26.15
CA ALA A 335 -5.13 -5.58 -27.11
C ALA A 335 -4.09 -4.65 -27.77
N THR A 336 -4.46 -3.40 -28.01
CA THR A 336 -3.56 -2.38 -28.58
C THR A 336 -2.48 -1.99 -27.56
N LEU A 337 -2.86 -1.75 -26.30
CA LEU A 337 -1.92 -1.42 -25.23
C LEU A 337 -0.94 -2.55 -24.95
N VAL A 338 -1.38 -3.80 -25.06
CA VAL A 338 -0.50 -4.98 -24.99
C VAL A 338 0.63 -4.88 -26.02
N ILE A 339 0.28 -4.63 -27.29
CA ILE A 339 1.24 -4.57 -28.40
C ILE A 339 2.22 -3.42 -28.15
N VAL A 340 1.70 -2.22 -27.90
CA VAL A 340 2.53 -1.02 -27.70
C VAL A 340 3.44 -1.16 -26.49
N THR A 341 2.91 -1.66 -25.36
CA THR A 341 3.70 -1.82 -24.13
C THR A 341 4.81 -2.85 -24.32
N ASN A 342 4.54 -3.98 -24.97
CA ASN A 342 5.56 -5.02 -25.17
C ASN A 342 6.64 -4.59 -26.17
N VAL A 343 6.27 -3.85 -27.22
CA VAL A 343 7.25 -3.25 -28.15
C VAL A 343 8.10 -2.21 -27.43
N ALA A 344 7.47 -1.26 -26.71
CA ALA A 344 8.18 -0.22 -25.97
C ALA A 344 9.13 -0.81 -24.91
N TYR A 345 8.68 -1.84 -24.19
CA TYR A 345 9.48 -2.53 -23.20
C TYR A 345 10.69 -3.22 -23.84
N SER A 346 10.48 -3.89 -24.97
CA SER A 346 11.56 -4.57 -25.69
C SER A 346 12.60 -3.59 -26.21
N LEU A 347 12.17 -2.47 -26.81
CA LEU A 347 13.07 -1.42 -27.28
C LEU A 347 13.86 -0.80 -26.11
N THR A 348 13.20 -0.57 -24.97
CA THR A 348 13.85 -0.01 -23.78
C THR A 348 14.91 -0.96 -23.23
N THR A 349 14.56 -2.24 -23.04
CA THR A 349 15.45 -3.25 -22.47
C THR A 349 16.59 -3.69 -23.40
N HIS A 350 16.38 -3.62 -24.72
CA HIS A 350 17.37 -4.05 -25.71
C HIS A 350 18.28 -2.92 -26.20
N ASN A 351 17.76 -1.69 -26.37
CA ASN A 351 18.50 -0.60 -27.01
C ASN A 351 18.91 0.52 -26.04
N LEU A 352 18.08 0.82 -25.04
CA LEU A 352 18.27 1.98 -24.17
C LEU A 352 19.03 1.61 -22.88
N LEU A 353 18.52 0.62 -22.13
CA LEU A 353 19.12 0.20 -20.86
C LEU A 353 20.51 -0.43 -21.01
N PRO A 354 20.86 -1.14 -22.10
CA PRO A 354 22.21 -1.69 -22.27
C PRO A 354 23.31 -0.67 -22.54
N GLN A 355 22.97 0.62 -22.66
CA GLN A 355 23.96 1.70 -22.69
C GLN A 355 24.56 1.98 -21.30
N PHE A 356 24.01 1.37 -20.25
CA PHE A 356 24.47 1.47 -18.88
C PHE A 356 25.02 0.12 -18.41
N ASP A 357 26.18 0.14 -17.74
CA ASP A 357 26.85 -1.07 -17.23
C ASP A 357 26.04 -1.75 -16.12
N GLN A 358 25.38 -0.96 -15.28
CA GLN A 358 24.51 -1.42 -14.20
C GLN A 358 23.44 -0.38 -13.88
N ILE A 359 22.19 -0.82 -13.70
CA ILE A 359 21.08 0.04 -13.24
C ILE A 359 20.43 -0.64 -12.04
N ALA A 360 20.40 0.05 -10.89
CA ALA A 360 19.77 -0.46 -9.66
C ALA A 360 20.21 -1.88 -9.27
N GLY A 361 21.48 -2.21 -9.45
CA GLY A 361 22.03 -3.54 -9.14
C GLY A 361 21.95 -4.57 -10.27
N VAL A 362 21.24 -4.30 -11.36
CA VAL A 362 21.02 -5.24 -12.48
C VAL A 362 22.06 -5.05 -13.59
N SER A 363 22.71 -6.14 -14.00
CA SER A 363 23.73 -6.13 -15.06
C SER A 363 23.13 -6.03 -16.46
N THR A 364 23.90 -5.49 -17.42
CA THR A 364 23.49 -5.34 -18.83
C THR A 364 22.99 -6.64 -19.48
N ALA A 365 23.61 -7.77 -19.17
CA ALA A 365 23.20 -9.08 -19.68
C ALA A 365 21.82 -9.49 -19.17
N GLN A 366 21.53 -9.25 -17.88
CA GLN A 366 20.23 -9.52 -17.29
C GLN A 366 19.14 -8.60 -17.86
N MET A 367 19.47 -7.35 -18.20
CA MET A 367 18.52 -6.41 -18.80
C MET A 367 18.08 -6.85 -20.22
N ARG A 368 18.98 -7.36 -21.06
CA ARG A 368 18.66 -7.86 -22.42
C ARG A 368 17.84 -9.15 -22.45
N HIS A 369 17.86 -9.91 -21.35
CA HIS A 369 17.11 -11.16 -21.20
C HIS A 369 15.95 -11.02 -20.21
N ALA A 370 15.57 -9.79 -19.86
CA ALA A 370 14.42 -9.53 -19.03
C ALA A 370 13.13 -9.97 -19.75
N SER A 371 12.22 -10.57 -18.99
CA SER A 371 10.91 -11.00 -19.48
C SER A 371 10.03 -9.80 -19.84
N PHE A 372 9.16 -9.96 -20.83
CA PHE A 372 8.20 -8.92 -21.26
C PHE A 372 7.34 -8.32 -20.14
N ALA A 373 6.68 -7.20 -20.46
CA ALA A 373 5.79 -6.50 -19.54
C ALA A 373 4.67 -7.43 -19.03
N THR A 374 4.52 -7.45 -17.71
CA THR A 374 3.56 -8.30 -17.00
C THR A 374 2.13 -7.75 -17.10
N PRO A 375 1.09 -8.55 -16.81
CA PRO A 375 -0.31 -8.10 -16.83
C PRO A 375 -0.55 -6.78 -16.06
N THR A 376 0.21 -6.57 -14.97
CA THR A 376 0.21 -5.33 -14.17
C THR A 376 0.63 -4.09 -14.95
N ALA A 377 1.57 -4.18 -15.89
CA ALA A 377 1.98 -3.06 -16.73
C ALA A 377 0.84 -2.61 -17.67
N ILE A 378 0.08 -3.55 -18.22
CA ILE A 378 -1.08 -3.26 -19.08
C ILE A 378 -2.21 -2.64 -18.28
N LEU A 379 -2.43 -3.09 -17.03
CA LEU A 379 -3.39 -2.47 -16.14
C LEU A 379 -3.02 -1.02 -15.82
N LEU A 380 -1.74 -0.72 -15.57
CA LEU A 380 -1.24 0.65 -15.43
C LEU A 380 -1.42 1.46 -16.72
N ALA A 381 -1.19 0.84 -17.88
CA ALA A 381 -1.42 1.46 -19.18
C ALA A 381 -2.91 1.82 -19.40
N LEU A 382 -3.84 0.94 -19.02
CA LEU A 382 -5.28 1.21 -19.07
C LEU A 382 -5.68 2.35 -18.12
N LYS A 383 -5.10 2.39 -16.92
CA LYS A 383 -5.30 3.49 -15.97
C LYS A 383 -4.81 4.82 -16.54
N ALA A 384 -3.67 4.82 -17.24
CA ALA A 384 -3.13 6.00 -17.89
C ALA A 384 -3.97 6.44 -19.11
N LEU A 385 -4.33 5.49 -19.99
CA LEU A 385 -5.09 5.76 -21.21
C LEU A 385 -6.42 6.47 -20.91
N TYR A 386 -7.20 5.93 -19.97
CA TYR A 386 -8.51 6.48 -19.61
C TYR A 386 -8.48 7.48 -18.45
N GLY A 387 -7.31 7.66 -17.82
CA GLY A 387 -7.03 8.78 -16.94
C GLY A 387 -6.75 10.09 -17.69
N GLY A 388 -6.48 9.99 -19.01
CA GLY A 388 -6.22 11.02 -20.01
C GLY A 388 -6.50 12.47 -19.60
N GLY A 389 -5.42 13.19 -19.28
CA GLY A 389 -5.37 14.66 -19.19
C GLY A 389 -6.07 15.31 -17.99
N ARG A 390 -6.90 14.58 -17.23
CA ARG A 390 -7.54 15.10 -16.01
C ARG A 390 -6.72 14.71 -14.79
N TRP A 391 -5.51 15.25 -14.75
CA TRP A 391 -4.46 15.00 -13.75
C TRP A 391 -4.87 15.21 -12.29
N LEU A 392 -6.07 15.73 -12.01
CA LEU A 392 -6.44 16.28 -10.71
C LEU A 392 -7.70 15.67 -10.09
N ARG A 393 -8.38 14.71 -10.74
CA ARG A 393 -9.72 14.31 -10.28
C ARG A 393 -9.78 13.01 -9.47
N LYS A 394 -9.41 11.84 -10.00
CA LYS A 394 -9.48 10.54 -9.27
C LYS A 394 -8.53 9.52 -9.91
N TYR A 395 -7.69 8.86 -9.12
CA TYR A 395 -6.85 7.73 -9.55
C TYR A 395 -7.35 6.43 -8.89
N PRO A 396 -7.60 5.36 -9.65
CA PRO A 396 -7.95 4.05 -9.08
C PRO A 396 -6.68 3.37 -8.51
N LEU A 397 -6.24 3.78 -7.32
CA LEU A 397 -5.11 3.16 -6.61
C LEU A 397 -5.50 1.74 -6.19
N LEU A 398 -4.77 0.73 -6.70
CA LEU A 398 -5.15 -0.67 -6.59
C LEU A 398 -6.56 -0.93 -7.15
N PHE A 399 -7.55 -1.02 -6.26
CA PHE A 399 -8.96 -1.27 -6.54
C PHE A 399 -9.86 -0.05 -6.26
N LEU A 400 -9.40 0.88 -5.40
CA LEU A 400 -10.22 1.98 -4.87
C LEU A 400 -9.97 3.27 -5.64
N THR A 401 -11.03 4.03 -5.96
CA THR A 401 -10.85 5.40 -6.47
C THR A 401 -10.39 6.31 -5.34
N VAL A 402 -9.15 6.78 -5.42
CA VAL A 402 -8.61 7.77 -4.50
C VAL A 402 -8.54 9.13 -5.21
N PRO A 403 -8.98 10.22 -4.58
CA PRO A 403 -8.90 11.56 -5.15
C PRO A 403 -7.46 12.06 -5.00
N MET A 404 -6.59 11.62 -5.91
CA MET A 404 -5.19 12.05 -5.98
C MET A 404 -4.79 12.25 -7.44
N PRO A 405 -3.74 13.03 -7.72
CA PRO A 405 -3.26 13.21 -9.08
C PRO A 405 -2.83 11.89 -9.71
N SER A 406 -3.21 11.66 -10.98
CA SER A 406 -2.98 10.36 -11.63
C SER A 406 -1.51 9.96 -11.70
N PHE A 407 -0.60 10.93 -11.84
CA PHE A 407 0.83 10.69 -11.80
C PHE A 407 1.32 10.28 -10.41
N VAL A 408 0.85 10.96 -9.36
CA VAL A 408 1.18 10.63 -7.97
C VAL A 408 0.62 9.25 -7.60
N GLY A 409 -0.61 8.96 -7.99
CA GLY A 409 -1.22 7.64 -7.79
C GLY A 409 -0.51 6.53 -8.56
N ALA A 410 -0.04 6.79 -9.77
CA ALA A 410 0.77 5.84 -10.51
C ALA A 410 2.12 5.58 -9.84
N ILE A 411 2.84 6.62 -9.39
CA ILE A 411 4.09 6.43 -8.64
C ILE A 411 3.85 5.62 -7.38
N LEU A 412 2.82 5.95 -6.60
CA LEU A 412 2.50 5.24 -5.37
C LEU A 412 2.07 3.80 -5.64
N GLU A 413 1.33 3.54 -6.72
CA GLU A 413 0.97 2.17 -7.10
C GLU A 413 2.16 1.37 -7.60
N ILE A 414 3.05 1.96 -8.41
CA ILE A 414 4.29 1.30 -8.84
C ILE A 414 5.16 0.98 -7.63
N GLY A 415 5.32 1.92 -6.69
CA GLY A 415 6.05 1.69 -5.45
C GLY A 415 5.41 0.60 -4.58
N LEU A 416 4.08 0.59 -4.47
CA LEU A 416 3.36 -0.42 -3.71
C LEU A 416 3.37 -1.79 -4.39
N LEU A 417 3.32 -1.86 -5.72
CA LEU A 417 3.50 -3.09 -6.48
C LEU A 417 4.92 -3.63 -6.33
N GLN A 418 5.94 -2.77 -6.35
CA GLN A 418 7.33 -3.18 -6.09
C GLN A 418 7.50 -3.71 -4.67
N PHE A 419 6.77 -3.16 -3.69
CA PHE A 419 6.78 -3.60 -2.31
C PHE A 419 6.08 -4.96 -2.12
N VAL A 420 4.90 -5.14 -2.72
CA VAL A 420 4.09 -6.36 -2.57
C VAL A 420 4.58 -7.51 -3.47
N LEU A 421 5.11 -7.17 -4.65
CA LEU A 421 5.54 -8.12 -5.69
C LEU A 421 6.95 -7.74 -6.18
N PRO A 422 8.01 -7.95 -5.36
CA PRO A 422 9.37 -7.48 -5.64
C PRO A 422 9.99 -8.10 -6.90
N ASP A 423 9.50 -9.27 -7.33
CA ASP A 423 9.97 -9.96 -8.52
C ASP A 423 9.48 -9.32 -9.84
N LEU A 424 8.59 -8.32 -9.77
CA LEU A 424 8.08 -7.64 -10.95
C LEU A 424 9.04 -6.55 -11.45
N SER A 425 9.09 -6.41 -12.78
CA SER A 425 9.91 -5.39 -13.41
C SER A 425 9.32 -3.99 -13.21
N THR A 426 9.97 -3.18 -12.37
CA THR A 426 9.65 -1.75 -12.21
C THR A 426 9.69 -1.02 -13.55
N VAL A 427 10.70 -1.35 -14.39
CA VAL A 427 10.82 -0.85 -15.76
C VAL A 427 9.56 -1.18 -16.57
N GLY A 428 9.04 -2.40 -16.44
CA GLY A 428 7.81 -2.82 -17.12
C GLY A 428 6.60 -1.98 -16.71
N HIS A 429 6.45 -1.70 -15.42
CA HIS A 429 5.37 -0.86 -14.91
C HIS A 429 5.48 0.59 -15.38
N THR A 430 6.69 1.16 -15.35
CA THR A 430 6.93 2.53 -15.85
C THR A 430 6.65 2.63 -17.34
N VAL A 431 7.16 1.67 -18.14
CA VAL A 431 6.91 1.64 -19.59
C VAL A 431 5.43 1.46 -19.91
N GLY A 432 4.72 0.59 -19.20
CA GLY A 432 3.27 0.40 -19.37
C GLY A 432 2.49 1.69 -19.09
N PHE A 433 2.78 2.36 -17.98
CA PHE A 433 2.15 3.63 -17.66
C PHE A 433 2.42 4.71 -18.73
N LEU A 434 3.67 4.86 -19.17
CA LEU A 434 4.05 5.81 -20.23
C LEU A 434 3.41 5.47 -21.58
N ALA A 435 3.32 4.19 -21.95
CA ALA A 435 2.64 3.75 -23.15
C ALA A 435 1.16 4.10 -23.13
N GLY A 436 0.48 3.88 -22.01
CA GLY A 436 -0.91 4.30 -21.83
C GLY A 436 -1.09 5.82 -21.92
N LEU A 437 -0.16 6.59 -21.33
CA LEU A 437 -0.16 8.05 -21.46
C LEU A 437 0.01 8.50 -22.91
N MET A 438 0.97 7.94 -23.64
CA MET A 438 1.18 8.26 -25.05
C MET A 438 -0.08 7.96 -25.87
N MET A 439 -0.69 6.79 -25.66
CA MET A 439 -1.92 6.41 -26.36
C MET A 439 -3.11 7.30 -26.01
N SER A 440 -3.12 7.93 -24.83
CA SER A 440 -4.16 8.90 -24.47
C SER A 440 -4.16 10.17 -25.34
N TYR A 441 -3.02 10.51 -25.93
CA TYR A 441 -2.90 11.62 -26.89
C TYR A 441 -3.22 11.21 -28.33
N VAL A 442 -3.13 9.92 -28.65
CA VAL A 442 -3.31 9.39 -30.01
C VAL A 442 -4.74 8.89 -30.23
N LEU A 443 -5.33 8.23 -29.22
CA LEU A 443 -6.67 7.66 -29.32
C LEU A 443 -7.73 8.72 -28.94
N PRO A 444 -8.86 8.78 -29.69
CA PRO A 444 -9.92 9.73 -29.40
C PRO A 444 -10.49 9.47 -28.01
N GLN A 445 -10.52 10.47 -27.12
CA GLN A 445 -11.05 10.26 -25.76
C GLN A 445 -12.58 10.08 -25.79
N PRO A 446 -13.14 9.14 -25.00
CA PRO A 446 -14.58 8.93 -24.89
C PRO A 446 -15.30 10.02 -24.09
#